data_AF-A0AAC9CYM1-F1
#
_entry.id   AF-A0AAC9CYM1-F1
#
_cell.length_a   1.000
_cell.length_b   1.000
_cell.length_c   1.000
_cell.angle_alpha   90.00
_cell.angle_beta   90.00
_cell.angle_gamma   90.00
#
_symmetry.space_group_name_H-M   'P 1'
#
loop_
_entity.id
_entity.type
_entity.pdbx_description
1 polymer ?
#
loop_
_entity_poly.entity_id
_entity_poly.type
_entity_poly.pdbx_seq_one_letter_code
_entity_poly.pdbx_strand_id
1 'polypeptide(L)'
;MVIPNQYKYHMKTYFIAILWMVFPFLMHSQDNVKLKQINIVKTNYQNSKDGEIVNKTMVFKDGKLQTITTSDVVQHFYYNKNGLLDMTVKDKVGSDWKEVINYTYNADNNITKFVKKYQEGPNYITKTVSFVYEGARVKVTTKKSTNHQNLVDDIEYLVENGIIVRRTSRDRNKAIIGKLEYVYVNDNVSRHKGLVGDKISKSFTYDDKKSVDQLIVQSLFGDNYKVIVPMISYHEEEFEFESISYNNEVNFSPSSTALVAISRKYKYNKLNYPISCSQIEENGIVKTEKTFIYE
;
A
#
# COMPACT_ATOMS: atom_id res chain seq x y z
N MET A 1 -10.20 -69.58 -16.31
CA MET A 1 -9.53 -68.50 -17.07
C MET A 1 -8.82 -67.62 -16.04
N VAL A 2 -7.51 -67.82 -15.85
CA VAL A 2 -6.73 -67.16 -14.79
C VAL A 2 -6.01 -65.98 -15.43
N ILE A 3 -6.38 -64.76 -15.02
CA ILE A 3 -5.75 -63.52 -15.49
C ILE A 3 -4.40 -63.37 -14.77
N PRO A 4 -3.27 -63.10 -15.46
CA PRO A 4 -1.96 -63.05 -14.82
C PRO A 4 -1.79 -61.81 -13.94
N ASN A 5 -1.15 -62.03 -12.80
CA ASN A 5 -0.93 -61.07 -11.71
C ASN A 5 0.18 -60.02 -12.00
N GLN A 6 0.31 -59.58 -13.26
CA GLN A 6 1.44 -58.73 -13.70
C GLN A 6 1.19 -57.22 -13.60
N TYR A 7 -0.07 -56.79 -13.43
CA TYR A 7 -0.40 -55.36 -13.35
C TYR A 7 -0.28 -54.76 -11.94
N LYS A 8 -0.10 -55.59 -10.90
CA LYS A 8 -0.10 -55.13 -9.50
C LYS A 8 1.24 -54.52 -9.07
N TYR A 9 2.34 -54.86 -9.74
CA TYR A 9 3.68 -54.37 -9.41
C TYR A 9 4.08 -53.12 -10.21
N HIS A 10 3.58 -52.97 -11.44
CA HIS A 10 3.87 -51.80 -12.27
C HIS A 10 3.25 -50.51 -11.73
N MET A 11 2.00 -50.54 -11.26
CA MET A 11 1.33 -49.34 -10.76
C MET A 11 2.03 -48.72 -9.53
N LYS A 12 2.66 -49.56 -8.69
CA LYS A 12 3.43 -49.10 -7.51
C LYS A 12 4.78 -48.48 -7.88
N THR A 13 5.45 -49.00 -8.92
CA THR A 13 6.74 -48.44 -9.37
C THR A 13 6.57 -47.10 -10.09
N TYR A 14 5.51 -46.95 -10.89
CA TYR A 14 5.20 -45.67 -11.53
C TYR A 14 4.79 -44.59 -10.53
N PHE A 15 4.06 -44.95 -9.47
CA PHE A 15 3.65 -43.99 -8.43
C PHE A 15 4.85 -43.41 -7.66
N ILE A 16 5.85 -44.25 -7.36
CA ILE A 16 7.09 -43.82 -6.70
C ILE A 16 7.93 -42.97 -7.66
N ALA A 17 8.04 -43.33 -8.93
CA ALA A 17 8.78 -42.55 -9.92
C ALA A 17 8.18 -41.15 -10.15
N ILE A 18 6.84 -41.02 -10.12
CA ILE A 18 6.17 -39.71 -10.21
C ILE A 18 6.49 -38.86 -8.96
N LEU A 19 6.40 -39.44 -7.76
CA LEU A 19 6.73 -38.74 -6.50
C LEU A 19 8.17 -38.20 -6.47
N TRP A 20 9.13 -38.93 -7.05
CA TRP A 20 10.53 -38.50 -7.16
C TRP A 20 10.77 -37.47 -8.27
N MET A 21 9.93 -37.44 -9.31
CA MET A 21 9.97 -36.39 -10.34
C MET A 21 9.31 -35.07 -9.89
N VAL A 22 8.34 -35.10 -8.96
CA VAL A 22 7.69 -33.88 -8.44
C VAL A 22 8.47 -33.26 -7.28
N PHE A 23 9.30 -34.04 -6.56
CA PHE A 23 10.09 -33.56 -5.43
C PHE A 23 11.07 -32.41 -5.74
N PRO A 24 11.82 -32.39 -6.86
CA PRO A 24 12.67 -31.23 -7.19
C PRO A 24 11.88 -29.97 -7.56
N PHE A 25 10.59 -30.08 -7.91
CA PHE A 25 9.71 -28.92 -8.12
C PHE A 25 9.12 -28.37 -6.81
N LEU A 26 9.05 -29.18 -5.76
CA LEU A 26 8.61 -28.75 -4.42
C LEU A 26 9.75 -28.19 -3.56
N MET A 27 11.02 -28.43 -3.95
CA MET A 27 12.21 -27.97 -3.20
C MET A 27 12.84 -26.68 -3.72
N HIS A 28 12.15 -25.91 -4.57
CA HIS A 28 12.39 -24.46 -4.59
C HIS A 28 11.75 -23.87 -3.32
N SER A 29 12.40 -24.13 -2.19
CA SER A 29 12.29 -23.31 -0.99
C SER A 29 12.50 -21.88 -1.46
N GLN A 30 11.41 -21.16 -1.61
CA GLN A 30 11.39 -19.76 -1.98
C GLN A 30 12.18 -19.06 -0.88
N ASP A 31 13.41 -18.62 -1.18
CA ASP A 31 14.17 -17.73 -0.32
C ASP A 31 13.27 -16.52 -0.06
N ASN A 32 12.58 -16.53 1.08
CA ASN A 32 11.64 -15.51 1.45
C ASN A 32 12.46 -14.29 1.87
N VAL A 33 12.77 -13.46 0.89
CA VAL A 33 13.44 -12.17 1.09
C VAL A 33 12.58 -11.34 2.05
N LYS A 34 13.10 -11.11 3.25
CA LYS A 34 12.43 -10.29 4.27
C LYS A 34 13.11 -8.93 4.31
N LEU A 35 12.29 -7.87 4.35
CA LEU A 35 12.80 -6.54 4.63
C LEU A 35 13.29 -6.49 6.08
N LYS A 36 14.45 -5.88 6.27
CA LYS A 36 15.03 -5.58 7.58
C LYS A 36 14.86 -4.11 7.91
N GLN A 37 15.25 -3.25 6.96
CA GLN A 37 15.29 -1.81 7.17
C GLN A 37 15.23 -1.07 5.84
N ILE A 38 14.61 0.11 5.85
CA ILE A 38 14.65 1.05 4.73
C ILE A 38 15.14 2.39 5.28
N ASN A 39 16.18 2.93 4.67
CA ASN A 39 16.68 4.26 4.97
C ASN A 39 16.25 5.20 3.85
N ILE A 40 15.65 6.32 4.21
CA ILE A 40 15.14 7.32 3.29
C ILE A 40 15.75 8.65 3.66
N VAL A 41 16.40 9.30 2.70
CA VAL A 41 16.98 10.63 2.84
C VAL A 41 16.27 11.54 1.85
N LYS A 42 15.46 12.46 2.36
CA LYS A 42 14.79 13.48 1.54
C LYS A 42 15.54 14.79 1.67
N THR A 43 15.94 15.37 0.54
CA THR A 43 16.59 16.68 0.46
C THR A 43 15.69 17.65 -0.28
N ASN A 44 15.43 18.82 0.31
CA ASN A 44 14.64 19.88 -0.28
C ASN A 44 15.50 21.13 -0.54
N TYR A 45 15.62 21.53 -1.80
CA TYR A 45 16.45 22.64 -2.27
C TYR A 45 15.69 23.97 -2.41
N GLN A 46 14.41 24.05 -2.00
CA GLN A 46 13.55 25.19 -2.29
C GLN A 46 14.12 26.55 -1.81
N ASN A 47 14.76 26.58 -0.63
CA ASN A 47 15.25 27.81 -0.01
C ASN A 47 16.75 27.79 0.34
N SER A 48 17.46 26.70 0.05
CA SER A 48 18.86 26.52 0.47
C SER A 48 19.68 25.83 -0.60
N LYS A 49 20.92 26.31 -0.82
CA LYS A 49 21.88 25.67 -1.73
C LYS A 49 22.30 24.28 -1.27
N ASP A 50 22.40 24.07 0.05
CA ASP A 50 22.79 22.79 0.65
C ASP A 50 21.58 21.87 0.91
N GLY A 51 20.37 22.42 0.80
CA GLY A 51 19.10 21.74 0.98
C GLY A 51 18.78 21.38 2.43
N GLU A 52 17.49 21.35 2.77
CA GLU A 52 17.02 20.81 4.05
C GLU A 52 16.90 19.30 3.98
N ILE A 53 17.54 18.58 4.91
CA ILE A 53 17.60 17.12 4.90
C ILE A 53 16.70 16.55 5.99
N VAL A 54 15.79 15.67 5.58
CA VAL A 54 14.96 14.86 6.48
C VAL A 54 15.33 13.40 6.30
N ASN A 55 15.77 12.77 7.40
CA ASN A 55 16.04 11.35 7.45
C ASN A 55 14.83 10.60 7.98
N LYS A 56 14.47 9.51 7.33
CA LYS A 56 13.39 8.60 7.73
C LYS A 56 13.91 7.16 7.69
N THR A 57 13.75 6.44 8.77
CA THR A 57 14.13 5.04 8.89
C THR A 57 12.90 4.19 9.14
N MET A 58 12.72 3.15 8.35
CA MET A 58 11.68 2.14 8.56
C MET A 58 12.35 0.86 9.03
N VAL A 59 11.91 0.28 10.14
CA VAL A 59 12.46 -0.96 10.70
C VAL A 59 11.42 -2.06 10.63
N PHE A 60 11.87 -3.23 10.21
CA PHE A 60 11.05 -4.42 10.04
C PHE A 60 11.55 -5.52 10.97
N LYS A 61 10.62 -6.37 11.41
CA LYS A 61 10.92 -7.60 12.13
C LYS A 61 10.08 -8.70 11.53
N ASP A 62 10.72 -9.78 11.09
CA ASP A 62 10.06 -10.90 10.41
C ASP A 62 9.22 -10.48 9.19
N GLY A 63 9.66 -9.43 8.47
CA GLY A 63 8.93 -8.86 7.34
C GLY A 63 7.72 -7.97 7.71
N LYS A 64 7.46 -7.75 9.00
CA LYS A 64 6.43 -6.83 9.50
C LYS A 64 7.05 -5.49 9.86
N LEU A 65 6.50 -4.41 9.34
CA LEU A 65 6.89 -3.05 9.69
C LEU A 65 6.66 -2.82 11.18
N GLN A 66 7.69 -2.45 11.93
CA GLN A 66 7.59 -2.21 13.38
C GLN A 66 7.52 -0.72 13.67
N THR A 67 8.44 0.02 13.07
CA THR A 67 8.57 1.46 13.31
C THR A 67 8.93 2.24 12.07
N ILE A 68 8.49 3.48 12.06
CA ILE A 68 8.99 4.53 11.19
C ILE A 68 9.50 5.65 12.09
N THR A 69 10.74 6.07 11.90
CA THR A 69 11.37 7.12 12.71
C THR A 69 11.88 8.24 11.81
N THR A 70 11.52 9.47 12.13
CA THR A 70 12.15 10.71 11.62
C THR A 70 12.91 11.40 12.76
N SER A 71 13.46 12.59 12.50
CA SER A 71 14.13 13.40 13.53
C SER A 71 13.22 13.79 14.69
N ASP A 72 11.92 13.93 14.43
CA ASP A 72 10.95 14.54 15.33
C ASP A 72 9.76 13.63 15.64
N VAL A 73 9.58 12.53 14.92
CA VAL A 73 8.43 11.63 15.06
C VAL A 73 8.86 10.17 15.09
N VAL A 74 8.22 9.39 15.96
CA VAL A 74 8.29 7.93 15.96
C VAL A 74 6.89 7.38 15.76
N GLN A 75 6.71 6.52 14.77
CA GLN A 75 5.47 5.82 14.51
C GLN A 75 5.66 4.32 14.73
N HIS A 76 4.81 3.73 15.55
CA HIS A 76 4.77 2.31 15.88
C HIS A 76 3.59 1.63 15.19
N PHE A 77 3.79 0.38 14.78
CA PHE A 77 2.81 -0.43 14.06
C PHE A 77 2.52 -1.70 14.86
N TYR A 78 1.24 -1.96 15.11
CA TYR A 78 0.75 -3.09 15.90
C TYR A 78 -0.21 -3.92 15.07
N TYR A 79 -0.19 -5.24 15.29
CA TYR A 79 -0.90 -6.20 14.45
C TYR A 79 -1.87 -7.04 15.28
N ASN A 80 -3.00 -7.40 14.67
CA ASN A 80 -3.99 -8.27 15.30
C ASN A 80 -3.55 -9.75 15.21
N LYS A 81 -4.37 -10.64 15.77
CA LYS A 81 -4.14 -12.10 15.75
C LYS A 81 -4.07 -12.72 14.36
N ASN A 82 -4.66 -12.07 13.35
CA ASN A 82 -4.61 -12.51 11.94
C ASN A 82 -3.37 -11.93 11.22
N GLY A 83 -2.52 -11.18 11.94
CA GLY A 83 -1.31 -10.56 11.40
C GLY A 83 -1.57 -9.29 10.58
N LEU A 84 -2.77 -8.71 10.63
CA LEU A 84 -3.12 -7.48 9.91
C LEU A 84 -2.87 -6.27 10.80
N LEU A 85 -2.57 -5.12 10.19
CA LEU A 85 -2.35 -3.86 10.88
C LEU A 85 -3.59 -3.49 11.69
N ASP A 86 -3.46 -3.40 13.01
CA ASP A 86 -4.55 -3.16 13.96
C ASP A 86 -4.52 -1.74 14.52
N MET A 87 -3.30 -1.23 14.76
CA MET A 87 -3.12 0.11 15.30
C MET A 87 -1.81 0.71 14.82
N THR A 88 -1.82 2.01 14.56
CA THR A 88 -0.60 2.83 14.47
C THR A 88 -0.61 3.90 15.53
N VAL A 89 0.54 4.12 16.14
CA VAL A 89 0.72 5.15 17.15
C VAL A 89 1.88 6.04 16.71
N LYS A 90 1.64 7.34 16.59
CA LYS A 90 2.62 8.33 16.14
C LYS A 90 2.85 9.33 17.27
N ASP A 91 4.06 9.35 17.80
CA ASP A 91 4.47 10.19 18.92
C ASP A 91 5.50 11.21 18.44
N LYS A 92 5.43 12.45 18.95
CA LYS A 92 6.41 13.49 18.64
C LYS A 92 7.49 13.53 19.72
N VAL A 93 8.77 13.48 19.32
CA VAL A 93 9.89 13.52 20.26
C VAL A 93 9.89 14.85 21.02
N GLY A 94 9.94 14.78 22.34
CA GLY A 94 9.97 15.97 23.20
C GLY A 94 8.60 16.66 23.39
N SER A 95 7.50 16.00 23.03
CA SER A 95 6.14 16.51 23.23
C SER A 95 5.19 15.37 23.63
N ASP A 96 4.16 15.69 24.42
CA ASP A 96 3.07 14.75 24.71
C ASP A 96 2.08 14.58 23.54
N TRP A 97 2.36 15.22 22.40
CA TRP A 97 1.55 15.08 21.20
C TRP A 97 1.56 13.63 20.71
N LYS A 98 0.36 13.13 20.43
CA LYS A 98 0.13 11.75 20.01
C LYS A 98 -1.01 11.66 19.01
N GLU A 99 -0.78 10.86 17.98
CA GLU A 99 -1.80 10.45 17.03
C GLU A 99 -1.95 8.93 17.07
N VAL A 100 -3.19 8.46 17.13
CA VAL A 100 -3.51 7.02 17.20
C VAL A 100 -4.55 6.69 16.15
N ILE A 101 -4.24 5.70 15.30
CA ILE A 101 -5.15 5.16 14.30
C ILE A 101 -5.43 3.71 14.65
N ASN A 102 -6.69 3.33 14.74
CA ASN A 102 -7.12 1.95 14.94
C ASN A 102 -7.86 1.46 13.71
N TYR A 103 -7.56 0.24 13.26
CA TYR A 103 -8.14 -0.40 12.08
C TYR A 103 -9.02 -1.56 12.54
N THR A 104 -10.21 -1.70 11.96
CA THR A 104 -11.17 -2.74 12.32
C THR A 104 -11.54 -3.54 11.08
N TYR A 105 -11.60 -4.86 11.22
CA TYR A 105 -11.85 -5.80 10.14
C TYR A 105 -13.10 -6.64 10.43
N ASN A 106 -13.75 -7.13 9.37
CA ASN A 106 -14.77 -8.17 9.51
C ASN A 106 -14.15 -9.59 9.53
N ALA A 107 -14.99 -10.62 9.54
CA ALA A 107 -14.55 -12.02 9.55
C ALA A 107 -13.76 -12.41 8.29
N ASP A 108 -14.04 -11.77 7.14
CA ASP A 108 -13.36 -11.99 5.87
C ASP A 108 -12.09 -11.13 5.71
N ASN A 109 -11.60 -10.55 6.81
CA ASN A 109 -10.44 -9.65 6.83
C ASN A 109 -10.59 -8.39 5.95
N ASN A 110 -11.81 -8.00 5.60
CA ASN A 110 -12.07 -6.72 4.94
C ASN A 110 -12.11 -5.60 5.98
N ILE A 111 -11.49 -4.45 5.68
CA ILE A 111 -11.54 -3.30 6.59
C ILE A 111 -12.97 -2.74 6.65
N THR A 112 -13.52 -2.59 7.84
CA THR A 112 -14.87 -2.04 8.06
C THR A 112 -14.85 -0.66 8.67
N LYS A 113 -13.75 -0.29 9.33
CA LYS A 113 -13.61 1.02 9.96
C LYS A 113 -12.14 1.33 10.23
N PHE A 114 -11.78 2.59 10.20
CA PHE A 114 -10.65 3.06 10.99
C PHE A 114 -10.99 4.35 11.75
N VAL A 115 -10.35 4.53 12.90
CA VAL A 115 -10.56 5.67 13.80
C VAL A 115 -9.22 6.32 14.07
N LYS A 116 -9.07 7.57 13.64
CA LYS A 116 -7.88 8.40 13.84
C LYS A 116 -8.16 9.46 14.90
N LYS A 117 -7.39 9.43 15.98
CA LYS A 117 -7.39 10.44 17.04
C LYS A 117 -6.12 11.26 16.92
N TYR A 118 -6.25 12.57 16.80
CA TYR A 118 -5.13 13.48 16.62
C TYR A 118 -5.43 14.83 17.27
N GLN A 119 -4.41 15.62 17.53
CA GLN A 119 -4.57 16.97 18.08
C GLN A 119 -4.59 18.01 16.94
N GLU A 120 -5.58 18.91 16.98
CA GLU A 120 -5.74 20.04 16.06
C GLU A 120 -5.84 21.33 16.90
N GLY A 121 -4.73 22.06 17.02
CA GLY A 121 -4.61 23.18 17.95
C GLY A 121 -4.73 22.73 19.41
N PRO A 122 -5.60 23.35 20.24
CA PRO A 122 -5.80 22.91 21.63
C PRO A 122 -6.73 21.70 21.77
N ASN A 123 -7.40 21.26 20.70
CA ASN A 123 -8.46 20.26 20.76
C ASN A 123 -8.02 18.89 20.26
N TYR A 124 -8.56 17.83 20.87
CA TYR A 124 -8.44 16.47 20.36
C TYR A 124 -9.59 16.15 19.41
N ILE A 125 -9.24 15.79 18.18
CA ILE A 125 -10.18 15.45 17.11
C ILE A 125 -10.19 13.94 16.92
N THR A 126 -11.38 13.38 16.77
CA THR A 126 -11.56 11.98 16.34
C THR A 126 -12.19 11.97 14.95
N LYS A 127 -11.45 11.47 13.96
CA LYS A 127 -11.95 11.16 12.62
C LYS A 127 -12.30 9.68 12.55
N THR A 128 -13.54 9.35 12.21
CA THR A 128 -14.01 7.98 12.01
C THR A 128 -14.36 7.81 10.54
N VAL A 129 -13.77 6.81 9.90
CA VAL A 129 -14.09 6.40 8.54
C VAL A 129 -14.67 5.00 8.60
N SER A 130 -15.87 4.81 8.05
CA SER A 130 -16.58 3.52 8.05
C SER A 130 -16.79 3.05 6.61
N PHE A 131 -16.62 1.75 6.40
CA PHE A 131 -16.75 1.07 5.10
C PHE A 131 -17.90 0.07 5.16
N VAL A 132 -18.85 0.20 4.24
CA VAL A 132 -20.00 -0.69 4.10
C VAL A 132 -19.95 -1.34 2.73
N TYR A 133 -19.89 -2.67 2.71
CA TYR A 133 -19.79 -3.47 1.49
C TYR A 133 -21.20 -3.86 1.02
N GLU A 134 -21.53 -3.50 -0.21
CA GLU A 134 -22.82 -3.76 -0.88
C GLU A 134 -22.54 -4.43 -2.23
N GLY A 135 -22.24 -5.73 -2.20
CA GLY A 135 -21.80 -6.48 -3.38
C GLY A 135 -20.47 -5.94 -3.91
N ALA A 136 -20.45 -5.51 -5.18
CA ALA A 136 -19.27 -4.93 -5.83
C ALA A 136 -18.96 -3.49 -5.38
N ARG A 137 -19.83 -2.85 -4.57
CA ARG A 137 -19.67 -1.46 -4.15
C ARG A 137 -19.25 -1.39 -2.70
N VAL A 138 -18.38 -0.43 -2.39
CA VAL A 138 -18.02 -0.09 -1.01
C VAL A 138 -18.37 1.36 -0.77
N LYS A 139 -19.34 1.60 0.12
CA LYS A 139 -19.71 2.94 0.56
C LYS A 139 -18.86 3.34 1.76
N VAL A 140 -18.34 4.55 1.71
CA VAL A 140 -17.42 5.09 2.70
C VAL A 140 -17.99 6.36 3.27
N THR A 141 -18.03 6.43 4.59
CA THR A 141 -18.59 7.55 5.32
C THR A 141 -17.57 8.06 6.32
N THR A 142 -17.26 9.36 6.23
CA THR A 142 -16.34 10.03 7.15
C THR A 142 -17.08 10.96 8.10
N LYS A 143 -16.77 10.86 9.40
CA LYS A 143 -17.27 11.75 10.46
C LYS A 143 -16.11 12.29 11.29
N LYS A 144 -16.21 13.54 11.76
CA LYS A 144 -15.28 14.15 12.72
C LYS A 144 -16.02 14.48 14.01
N SER A 145 -15.36 14.35 15.16
CA SER A 145 -15.95 14.64 16.48
C SER A 145 -16.47 16.07 16.63
N THR A 146 -15.89 17.03 15.92
CA THR A 146 -16.34 18.43 15.89
C THR A 146 -17.55 18.68 15.01
N ASN A 147 -18.01 17.68 14.25
CA ASN A 147 -19.13 17.82 13.32
C ASN A 147 -20.25 16.84 13.70
N HIS A 148 -21.10 17.27 14.64
CA HIS A 148 -22.14 16.42 15.24
C HIS A 148 -23.31 16.10 14.28
N GLN A 149 -23.45 16.79 13.14
CA GLN A 149 -24.61 16.63 12.26
C GLN A 149 -24.29 16.30 10.79
N ASN A 150 -23.08 16.55 10.26
CA ASN A 150 -22.82 16.38 8.82
C ASN A 150 -21.80 15.28 8.50
N LEU A 151 -22.08 14.51 7.46
CA LEU A 151 -21.08 13.69 6.78
C LEU A 151 -20.03 14.61 6.17
N VAL A 152 -18.75 14.29 6.39
CA VAL A 152 -17.64 15.07 5.84
C VAL A 152 -17.48 14.71 4.35
N ASP A 153 -17.50 13.42 4.04
CA ASP A 153 -17.40 12.88 2.69
C ASP A 153 -18.33 11.67 2.53
N ASP A 154 -19.00 11.58 1.38
CA ASP A 154 -19.73 10.40 0.89
C ASP A 154 -19.04 9.89 -0.38
N ILE A 155 -18.39 8.73 -0.25
CA ILE A 155 -17.55 8.15 -1.29
C ILE A 155 -18.02 6.74 -1.57
N GLU A 156 -18.09 6.39 -2.84
CA GLU A 156 -18.37 5.04 -3.31
C GLU A 156 -17.20 4.54 -4.14
N TYR A 157 -16.69 3.37 -3.77
CA TYR A 157 -15.72 2.62 -4.57
C TYR A 157 -16.42 1.48 -5.30
N LEU A 158 -16.01 1.22 -6.54
CA LEU A 158 -16.40 0.04 -7.30
C LEU A 158 -15.23 -0.95 -7.31
N VAL A 159 -15.50 -2.17 -6.85
CA VAL A 159 -14.56 -3.27 -6.78
C VAL A 159 -14.93 -4.28 -7.86
N GLU A 160 -13.97 -4.61 -8.72
CA GLU A 160 -14.09 -5.65 -9.73
C GLU A 160 -12.88 -6.58 -9.59
N ASN A 161 -13.10 -7.90 -9.55
CA ASN A 161 -12.02 -8.89 -9.42
C ASN A 161 -11.01 -8.62 -8.28
N GLY A 162 -11.49 -8.13 -7.13
CA GLY A 162 -10.65 -7.85 -5.96
C GLY A 162 -9.77 -6.60 -6.09
N ILE A 163 -10.05 -5.71 -7.06
CA ILE A 163 -9.35 -4.43 -7.23
C ILE A 163 -10.35 -3.28 -7.36
N ILE A 164 -9.95 -2.08 -6.92
CA ILE A 164 -10.77 -0.87 -7.05
C ILE A 164 -10.59 -0.26 -8.44
N VAL A 165 -11.66 -0.21 -9.23
CA VAL A 165 -11.62 0.30 -10.62
C VAL A 165 -12.18 1.71 -10.75
N ARG A 166 -12.93 2.18 -9.75
CA ARG A 166 -13.53 3.51 -9.76
C ARG A 166 -13.77 4.04 -8.36
N ARG A 167 -13.66 5.36 -8.21
CA ARG A 167 -14.12 6.12 -7.05
C ARG A 167 -15.09 7.21 -7.48
N THR A 168 -16.19 7.34 -6.76
CA THR A 168 -17.19 8.40 -6.96
C THR A 168 -17.34 9.17 -5.65
N SER A 169 -17.26 10.49 -5.71
CA SER A 169 -17.47 11.38 -4.56
C SER A 169 -18.75 12.19 -4.77
N ARG A 170 -19.56 12.30 -3.72
CA ARG A 170 -20.86 12.99 -3.76
C ARG A 170 -20.92 14.12 -2.75
N ASP A 171 -21.70 15.14 -3.07
CA ASP A 171 -22.07 16.18 -2.12
C ASP A 171 -23.25 15.75 -1.22
N ARG A 172 -23.69 16.66 -0.35
CA ARG A 172 -24.81 16.44 0.58
C ARG A 172 -26.15 16.19 -0.13
N ASN A 173 -26.30 16.66 -1.36
CA ASN A 173 -27.51 16.45 -2.18
C ASN A 173 -27.43 15.16 -3.00
N LYS A 174 -26.42 14.32 -2.76
CA LYS A 174 -26.11 13.08 -3.49
C LYS A 174 -25.70 13.31 -4.96
N ALA A 175 -25.43 14.56 -5.35
CA ALA A 175 -24.92 14.87 -6.68
C ALA A 175 -23.46 14.42 -6.80
N ILE A 176 -23.07 13.90 -7.97
CA ILE A 176 -21.69 13.48 -8.23
C ILE A 176 -20.84 14.73 -8.45
N ILE A 177 -19.91 14.98 -7.55
CA ILE A 177 -18.95 16.11 -7.64
C ILE A 177 -17.57 15.66 -8.10
N GLY A 178 -17.26 14.37 -7.96
CA GLY A 178 -15.99 13.78 -8.34
C GLY A 178 -16.17 12.37 -8.87
N LYS A 179 -15.48 12.03 -9.95
CA LYS A 179 -15.43 10.65 -10.45
C LYS A 179 -14.06 10.36 -11.03
N LEU A 180 -13.39 9.34 -10.50
CA LEU A 180 -12.09 8.86 -11.00
C LEU A 180 -12.22 7.40 -11.41
N GLU A 181 -11.60 7.05 -12.53
CA GLU A 181 -11.41 5.66 -12.96
C GLU A 181 -9.94 5.28 -12.86
N TYR A 182 -9.70 4.03 -12.47
CA TYR A 182 -8.37 3.47 -12.28
C TYR A 182 -8.13 2.42 -13.37
N VAL A 183 -7.04 2.61 -14.12
CA VAL A 183 -6.66 1.74 -15.23
C VAL A 183 -5.47 0.93 -14.80
N TYR A 184 -5.52 -0.38 -15.06
CA TYR A 184 -4.49 -1.33 -14.70
C TYR A 184 -3.90 -1.99 -15.93
N VAL A 185 -2.60 -2.24 -15.92
CA VAL A 185 -1.90 -3.00 -16.96
C VAL A 185 -0.95 -3.97 -16.26
N ASN A 186 -1.08 -5.26 -16.55
CA ASN A 186 -0.27 -6.33 -15.95
C ASN A 186 -0.20 -6.22 -14.41
N ASP A 187 -1.36 -6.11 -13.75
CA ASP A 187 -1.49 -5.94 -12.29
C ASP A 187 -0.89 -4.66 -11.68
N ASN A 188 -0.43 -3.71 -12.50
CA ASN A 188 0.09 -2.41 -12.05
C ASN A 188 -0.90 -1.27 -12.32
N VAL A 189 -0.90 -0.27 -11.44
CA VAL A 189 -1.76 0.91 -11.54
C VAL A 189 -1.23 1.85 -12.62
N SER A 190 -1.68 1.69 -13.87
CA SER A 190 -1.14 2.47 -15.00
C SER A 190 -1.63 3.92 -15.07
N ARG A 191 -2.87 4.20 -14.63
CA ARG A 191 -3.45 5.55 -14.75
C ARG A 191 -4.61 5.78 -13.79
N HIS A 192 -4.66 6.98 -13.20
CA HIS A 192 -5.88 7.53 -12.61
C HIS A 192 -6.47 8.57 -13.57
N LYS A 193 -7.72 8.39 -13.97
CA LYS A 193 -8.41 9.24 -14.94
C LYS A 193 -9.58 9.96 -14.28
N GLY A 194 -9.45 11.27 -14.11
CA GLY A 194 -10.56 12.13 -13.72
C GLY A 194 -11.63 12.24 -14.81
N LEU A 195 -12.88 11.98 -14.47
CA LEU A 195 -14.04 12.06 -15.37
C LEU A 195 -14.98 13.23 -15.04
N VAL A 196 -15.21 13.46 -13.75
CA VAL A 196 -16.11 14.51 -13.22
C VAL A 196 -15.38 15.22 -12.09
N GLY A 197 -15.57 16.53 -11.98
CA GLY A 197 -14.84 17.39 -11.05
C GLY A 197 -13.43 17.63 -11.58
N ASP A 198 -12.43 17.15 -10.83
CA ASP A 198 -11.05 17.15 -11.27
C ASP A 198 -10.86 16.17 -12.44
N LYS A 199 -10.53 16.71 -13.62
CA LYS A 199 -10.32 15.95 -14.87
C LYS A 199 -8.85 15.65 -15.16
N ILE A 200 -7.98 15.84 -14.16
CA ILE A 200 -6.56 15.51 -14.29
C ILE A 200 -6.39 14.00 -14.50
N SER A 201 -5.48 13.65 -15.42
CA SER A 201 -4.99 12.28 -15.59
C SER A 201 -3.62 12.15 -14.95
N LYS A 202 -3.43 11.12 -14.13
CA LYS A 202 -2.16 10.75 -13.51
C LYS A 202 -1.71 9.44 -14.16
N SER A 203 -0.60 9.44 -14.86
CA SER A 203 -0.08 8.24 -15.53
C SER A 203 1.17 7.74 -14.81
N PHE A 204 1.30 6.43 -14.72
CA PHE A 204 2.39 5.77 -14.04
C PHE A 204 3.00 4.73 -14.97
N THR A 205 4.32 4.65 -14.96
CA THR A 205 5.07 3.63 -15.70
C THR A 205 5.86 2.80 -14.72
N TYR A 206 5.99 1.51 -15.00
CA TYR A 206 6.62 0.54 -14.13
C TYR A 206 7.76 -0.18 -14.82
N ASP A 207 8.71 -0.67 -14.03
CA ASP A 207 9.70 -1.65 -14.46
C ASP A 207 9.09 -3.06 -14.56
N ASP A 208 9.95 -4.06 -14.77
CA ASP A 208 9.61 -5.48 -14.75
C ASP A 208 10.11 -6.20 -13.48
N LYS A 209 10.48 -5.45 -12.43
CA LYS A 209 11.12 -5.95 -11.20
C LYS A 209 10.18 -5.87 -9.99
N LYS A 210 10.48 -6.56 -8.90
CA LYS A 210 9.56 -6.67 -7.76
C LYS A 210 9.47 -5.37 -6.97
N SER A 211 8.27 -5.01 -6.52
CA SER A 211 8.03 -3.82 -5.70
C SER A 211 8.22 -4.07 -4.20
N VAL A 212 8.99 -3.21 -3.54
CA VAL A 212 9.06 -3.19 -2.07
C VAL A 212 7.80 -2.61 -1.45
N ASP A 213 7.21 -1.59 -2.08
CA ASP A 213 6.01 -0.95 -1.56
C ASP A 213 4.84 -1.95 -1.51
N GLN A 214 4.74 -2.83 -2.52
CA GLN A 214 3.78 -3.93 -2.57
C GLN A 214 3.99 -4.95 -1.45
N LEU A 215 5.24 -5.35 -1.19
CA LEU A 215 5.56 -6.24 -0.07
C LEU A 215 5.14 -5.64 1.27
N ILE A 216 5.37 -4.34 1.46
CA ILE A 216 4.99 -3.63 2.69
C ILE A 216 3.48 -3.67 2.85
N VAL A 217 2.72 -3.21 1.86
CA VAL A 217 1.26 -3.11 2.01
C VAL A 217 0.58 -4.48 2.08
N GLN A 218 1.11 -5.49 1.39
CA GLN A 218 0.63 -6.87 1.53
C GLN A 218 0.92 -7.41 2.93
N SER A 219 2.09 -7.11 3.50
CA SER A 219 2.42 -7.47 4.87
C SER A 219 1.50 -6.76 5.89
N LEU A 220 1.07 -5.52 5.61
CA LEU A 220 0.17 -4.78 6.50
C LEU A 220 -1.29 -5.24 6.43
N PHE A 221 -1.81 -5.51 5.23
CA PHE A 221 -3.25 -5.68 5.00
C PHE A 221 -3.64 -7.06 4.45
N GLY A 222 -2.69 -7.99 4.32
CA GLY A 222 -2.94 -9.35 3.86
C GLY A 222 -3.46 -9.40 2.42
N ASP A 223 -4.25 -10.42 2.10
CA ASP A 223 -4.71 -10.67 0.72
C ASP A 223 -5.63 -9.56 0.18
N ASN A 224 -6.32 -8.84 1.07
CA ASN A 224 -7.25 -7.77 0.70
C ASN A 224 -6.54 -6.41 0.45
N TYR A 225 -5.20 -6.36 0.47
CA TYR A 225 -4.44 -5.11 0.35
C TYR A 225 -4.80 -4.29 -0.90
N LYS A 226 -5.11 -4.95 -2.04
CA LYS A 226 -5.48 -4.28 -3.29
C LYS A 226 -6.82 -3.53 -3.22
N VAL A 227 -7.66 -3.83 -2.22
CA VAL A 227 -8.90 -3.10 -1.94
C VAL A 227 -8.69 -2.13 -0.77
N ILE A 228 -8.02 -2.58 0.30
CA ILE A 228 -7.84 -1.80 1.53
C ILE A 228 -6.99 -0.55 1.29
N VAL A 229 -5.84 -0.68 0.62
CA VAL A 229 -4.88 0.42 0.43
C VAL A 229 -5.50 1.58 -0.36
N PRO A 230 -6.15 1.37 -1.52
CA PRO A 230 -6.87 2.44 -2.23
C PRO A 230 -7.92 3.21 -1.42
N MET A 231 -8.56 2.54 -0.46
CA MET A 231 -9.58 3.17 0.38
C MET A 231 -8.95 3.99 1.49
N ILE A 232 -7.88 3.48 2.11
CA ILE A 232 -7.15 4.18 3.17
C ILE A 232 -6.31 5.34 2.61
N SER A 233 -5.69 5.18 1.43
CA SER A 233 -4.82 6.18 0.79
C SER A 233 -5.50 7.51 0.50
N TYR A 234 -6.83 7.51 0.38
CA TYR A 234 -7.61 8.73 0.25
C TYR A 234 -7.70 9.54 1.56
N HIS A 235 -7.47 8.87 2.69
CA HIS A 235 -7.65 9.46 4.01
C HIS A 235 -6.36 9.58 4.82
N GLU A 236 -5.34 8.80 4.50
CA GLU A 236 -4.04 8.75 5.17
C GLU A 236 -2.92 8.81 4.13
N GLU A 237 -1.88 9.61 4.40
CA GLU A 237 -0.79 9.88 3.46
C GLU A 237 0.30 8.80 3.50
N GLU A 238 0.36 8.01 4.56
CA GLU A 238 1.37 6.96 4.76
C GLU A 238 1.27 5.82 3.73
N PHE A 239 0.11 5.65 3.09
CA PHE A 239 -0.14 4.57 2.14
C PHE A 239 -0.54 5.15 0.79
N GLU A 240 0.40 5.17 -0.16
CA GLU A 240 0.09 5.56 -1.54
C GLU A 240 -0.75 4.48 -2.23
N PHE A 241 -1.70 4.89 -3.08
CA PHE A 241 -2.56 3.95 -3.82
C PHE A 241 -1.72 3.02 -4.68
N GLU A 242 -0.72 3.59 -5.34
CA GLU A 242 0.14 2.96 -6.34
C GLU A 242 1.02 1.87 -5.75
N SER A 243 1.20 1.87 -4.41
CA SER A 243 1.89 0.82 -3.64
C SER A 243 1.30 -0.57 -3.84
N ILE A 244 0.07 -0.70 -4.34
CA ILE A 244 -0.52 -2.03 -4.62
C ILE A 244 0.05 -2.73 -5.85
N SER A 245 0.77 -1.99 -6.69
CA SER A 245 1.32 -2.44 -7.97
C SER A 245 2.43 -3.46 -7.77
N TYR A 246 2.43 -4.52 -8.58
CA TYR A 246 3.41 -5.61 -8.49
C TYR A 246 4.85 -5.14 -8.73
N ASN A 247 5.04 -4.17 -9.62
CA ASN A 247 6.33 -3.65 -10.07
C ASN A 247 6.66 -2.27 -9.50
N ASN A 248 7.92 -1.81 -9.63
CA ASN A 248 8.29 -0.49 -9.10
C ASN A 248 7.91 0.61 -10.09
N GLU A 249 7.31 1.68 -9.55
CA GLU A 249 6.97 2.86 -10.32
C GLU A 249 8.24 3.63 -10.72
N VAL A 250 8.56 3.67 -12.01
CA VAL A 250 9.72 4.39 -12.52
C VAL A 250 9.40 5.84 -12.87
N ASN A 251 8.18 6.15 -13.29
CA ASN A 251 7.76 7.53 -13.54
C ASN A 251 6.30 7.76 -13.17
N PHE A 252 6.02 8.95 -12.66
CA PHE A 252 4.70 9.53 -12.51
C PHE A 252 4.62 10.81 -13.35
N SER A 253 3.62 10.88 -14.24
CA SER A 253 3.38 12.01 -15.12
C SER A 253 1.91 12.47 -15.03
N PRO A 254 1.64 13.66 -14.48
CA PRO A 254 0.31 14.25 -14.47
C PRO A 254 0.03 15.07 -15.73
N SER A 255 -1.24 15.13 -16.14
CA SER A 255 -1.69 15.99 -17.25
C SER A 255 -1.84 17.48 -16.87
N SER A 256 -1.56 17.83 -15.61
CA SER A 256 -1.71 19.19 -15.08
C SER A 256 -0.37 19.69 -14.57
N THR A 257 -0.10 20.96 -14.84
CA THR A 257 1.10 21.69 -14.38
C THR A 257 1.05 22.02 -12.88
N ALA A 258 -0.11 21.87 -12.23
CA ALA A 258 -0.23 22.07 -10.78
C ALA A 258 0.38 20.90 -9.98
N LEU A 259 0.60 19.76 -10.62
CA LEU A 259 1.24 18.59 -10.02
C LEU A 259 2.65 18.45 -10.59
N VAL A 260 3.58 18.04 -9.74
CA VAL A 260 4.97 17.84 -10.13
C VAL A 260 5.17 16.37 -10.51
N ALA A 261 5.68 16.15 -11.72
CA ALA A 261 6.06 14.82 -12.18
C ALA A 261 7.25 14.27 -11.37
N ILE A 262 7.34 12.95 -11.27
CA ILE A 262 8.37 12.27 -10.48
C ILE A 262 9.03 11.22 -11.34
N SER A 263 10.36 11.19 -11.31
CA SER A 263 11.18 10.15 -11.93
C SER A 263 11.92 9.36 -10.85
N ARG A 264 12.00 8.04 -11.02
CA ARG A 264 12.71 7.11 -10.12
C ARG A 264 13.69 6.25 -10.88
N LYS A 265 14.85 6.04 -10.29
CA LYS A 265 15.91 5.16 -10.79
C LYS A 265 16.29 4.15 -9.73
N TYR A 266 16.12 2.89 -10.04
CA TYR A 266 16.36 1.79 -9.12
C TYR A 266 17.64 1.03 -9.47
N LYS A 267 18.24 0.42 -8.45
CA LYS A 267 19.23 -0.66 -8.60
C LYS A 267 18.67 -1.89 -7.88
N TYR A 268 18.99 -3.08 -8.37
CA TYR A 268 18.42 -4.33 -7.87
C TYR A 268 19.49 -5.35 -7.48
N ASN A 269 19.12 -6.28 -6.61
CA ASN A 269 19.90 -7.48 -6.33
C ASN A 269 19.65 -8.57 -7.40
N LYS A 270 20.31 -9.72 -7.26
CA LYS A 270 20.18 -10.87 -8.18
C LYS A 270 18.77 -11.49 -8.19
N LEU A 271 17.95 -11.23 -7.16
CA LEU A 271 16.58 -11.72 -7.03
C LEU A 271 15.54 -10.71 -7.54
N ASN A 272 15.97 -9.66 -8.25
CA ASN A 272 15.13 -8.59 -8.79
C ASN A 272 14.39 -7.74 -7.71
N TYR A 273 14.91 -7.71 -6.48
CA TYR A 273 14.45 -6.78 -5.44
C TYR A 273 15.32 -5.51 -5.43
N PRO A 274 14.71 -4.32 -5.25
CA PRO A 274 15.45 -3.07 -5.28
C PRO A 274 16.37 -2.95 -4.06
N ILE A 275 17.62 -2.55 -4.26
CA ILE A 275 18.60 -2.26 -3.19
C ILE A 275 18.74 -0.77 -2.93
N SER A 276 18.45 0.05 -3.94
CA SER A 276 18.39 1.51 -3.80
C SER A 276 17.44 2.12 -4.83
N CYS A 277 16.88 3.28 -4.51
CA CYS A 277 16.08 4.11 -5.40
C CYS A 277 16.46 5.57 -5.26
N SER A 278 16.79 6.23 -6.36
CA SER A 278 16.91 7.68 -6.43
C SER A 278 15.64 8.25 -7.08
N GLN A 279 14.91 9.06 -6.35
CA GLN A 279 13.68 9.73 -6.77
C GLN A 279 13.94 11.23 -6.89
N ILE A 280 13.48 11.83 -7.98
CA ILE A 280 13.62 13.26 -8.26
C ILE A 280 12.25 13.79 -8.71
N GLU A 281 11.81 14.88 -8.09
CA GLU A 281 10.74 15.71 -8.64
C GLU A 281 11.27 16.49 -9.85
N GLU A 282 10.54 16.50 -10.97
CA GLU A 282 11.03 17.07 -12.24
C GLU A 282 11.29 18.59 -12.18
N ASN A 283 10.78 19.29 -11.17
CA ASN A 283 11.13 20.68 -10.87
C ASN A 283 12.56 20.84 -10.27
N GLY A 284 13.23 19.73 -9.92
CA GLY A 284 14.56 19.70 -9.31
C GLY A 284 14.62 20.08 -7.83
N ILE A 285 13.47 20.39 -7.21
CA ILE A 285 13.41 20.95 -5.84
C ILE A 285 13.59 19.85 -4.80
N VAL A 286 13.01 18.68 -5.03
CA VAL A 286 13.02 17.58 -4.07
C VAL A 286 13.71 16.37 -4.67
N LYS A 287 14.68 15.87 -3.90
CA LYS A 287 15.36 14.61 -4.16
C LYS A 287 15.17 13.67 -2.99
N THR A 288 14.86 12.42 -3.25
CA THR A 288 14.72 11.39 -2.22
C THR A 288 15.56 10.17 -2.59
N GLU A 289 16.48 9.79 -1.72
CA GLU A 289 17.27 8.56 -1.84
C GLU A 289 16.74 7.52 -0.87
N LYS A 290 16.45 6.32 -1.36
CA LYS A 290 16.01 5.18 -0.57
C LYS A 290 17.05 4.07 -0.67
N THR A 291 17.40 3.46 0.46
CA THR A 291 18.24 2.25 0.52
C THR A 291 17.46 1.14 1.21
N PHE A 292 17.41 -0.02 0.59
CA PHE A 292 16.64 -1.18 1.06
C PHE A 292 17.60 -2.26 1.57
N ILE A 293 17.39 -2.70 2.81
CA ILE A 293 18.20 -3.72 3.47
C ILE A 293 17.31 -4.93 3.74
N TYR A 294 17.79 -6.09 3.32
CA TYR A 294 17.10 -7.37 3.44
C TYR A 294 17.84 -8.31 4.41
N GLU A 295 17.13 -9.31 4.91
CA GLU A 295 17.66 -10.46 5.66
C GLU A 295 17.85 -11.67 4.74
#